data_AF-A0A0V0WQH0-F1
#
_entry.id   AF-A0A0V0WQH0-F1
#
_cell.length_a   1.000
_cell.length_b   1.000
_cell.length_c   1.000
_cell.angle_alpha   90.00
_cell.angle_beta   90.00
_cell.angle_gamma   90.00
#
_symmetry.space_group_name_H-M   'P 1'
#
loop_
_entity.id
_entity.type
_entity.pdbx_description
1 polymer ?
#
loop_
_entity_poly.entity_id
_entity_poly.type
_entity_poly.pdbx_seq_one_letter_code
_entity_poly.pdbx_strand_id
1 'polypeptide(L)'
;LYHFISYALCVNEQRFFIAMDTFADECKQYFDTECLYELLNLSKDAKPDRTAIKKAYYKASLKYHPDRVHGKDEKELATKKFQILSKAFDVLYDEEKRAAYDEMGLVDNDLLSKVSDWMTFWRKLFKPVEKQDIESFYANYIGSEEERYDLKKAYLAKKGDMDYIVETICGISSPEEESRYREILLEMIKNREIPAYKQFTQEDPNKKMKRTNRAKREAQRFKKESEKCPSGDLFAEIAKRAEKRRKDGEAFLDRLAASCPKVTKKSRKKN
;
A
#
# COMPACT_ATOMS: atom_id res chain seq x y z
N LEU A 1 -60.83 8.98 5.13
CA LEU A 1 -60.27 7.62 5.30
C LEU A 1 -59.07 7.35 4.38
N TYR A 2 -59.19 7.52 3.05
CA TYR A 2 -58.04 7.34 2.13
C TYR A 2 -56.85 8.28 2.37
N HIS A 3 -57.07 9.49 2.88
CA HIS A 3 -55.98 10.42 3.19
C HIS A 3 -55.21 10.08 4.48
N PHE A 4 -55.86 9.37 5.42
CA PHE A 4 -55.24 8.94 6.67
C PHE A 4 -54.38 7.68 6.47
N ILE A 5 -54.78 6.81 5.54
CA ILE A 5 -54.03 5.60 5.18
C ILE A 5 -52.75 5.96 4.39
N SER A 6 -52.79 7.00 3.56
CA SER A 6 -51.61 7.49 2.83
C SER A 6 -50.53 8.09 3.76
N TYR A 7 -50.93 8.76 4.85
CA TYR A 7 -49.99 9.28 5.84
C TYR A 7 -49.39 8.14 6.69
N ALA A 8 -50.18 7.12 7.02
CA ALA A 8 -49.71 5.96 7.77
C ALA A 8 -48.72 5.09 6.97
N LEU A 9 -48.85 5.00 5.64
CA LEU A 9 -47.90 4.31 4.77
C LEU A 9 -46.59 5.11 4.57
N CYS A 10 -46.67 6.45 4.48
CA CYS A 10 -45.48 7.31 4.39
C CYS A 10 -44.63 7.28 5.67
N VAL A 11 -45.26 7.16 6.85
CA VAL A 11 -44.53 7.03 8.14
C VAL A 11 -43.98 5.61 8.34
N ASN A 12 -44.55 4.60 7.67
CA ASN A 12 -44.03 3.22 7.70
C ASN A 12 -42.91 2.95 6.67
N GLU A 13 -42.81 3.71 5.57
CA GLU A 13 -41.62 3.67 4.70
C GLU A 13 -40.40 4.36 5.33
N GLN A 14 -40.60 5.30 6.25
CA GLN A 14 -39.52 5.85 7.08
C GLN A 14 -39.07 4.91 8.22
N ARG A 15 -39.72 3.76 8.39
CA ARG A 15 -39.31 2.69 9.31
C ARG A 15 -38.42 1.63 8.69
N PHE A 16 -38.04 1.78 7.42
CA PHE A 16 -36.93 1.01 6.82
C PHE A 16 -35.57 1.71 6.98
N PHE A 17 -35.51 2.77 7.79
CA PHE A 17 -34.29 3.33 8.36
C PHE A 17 -34.08 2.70 9.75
N ILE A 18 -34.05 1.36 9.79
CA ILE A 18 -33.67 0.63 11.01
C ILE A 18 -32.18 0.89 11.21
N ALA A 19 -31.88 1.69 12.23
CA ALA A 19 -30.59 1.86 12.90
C ALA A 19 -29.43 1.04 12.32
N MET A 20 -28.62 1.64 11.44
CA MET A 20 -27.24 1.21 11.19
C MET A 20 -26.34 1.75 12.32
N ASP A 21 -26.74 1.56 13.57
CA ASP A 21 -26.09 2.21 14.72
C ASP A 21 -25.08 1.30 15.41
N THR A 22 -25.06 -0.01 15.09
CA THR A 22 -24.11 -0.94 15.72
C THR A 22 -22.88 -1.16 14.87
N PHE A 23 -21.72 -1.21 15.52
CA PHE A 23 -20.44 -1.48 14.87
C PHE A 23 -20.41 -2.85 14.17
N ALA A 24 -21.21 -3.82 14.63
CA ALA A 24 -21.35 -5.13 14.00
C ALA A 24 -21.95 -5.03 12.58
N ASP A 25 -22.93 -4.14 12.38
CA ASP A 25 -23.55 -3.93 11.07
C ASP A 25 -22.58 -3.30 10.07
N GLU A 26 -21.73 -2.37 10.52
CA GLU A 26 -20.63 -1.82 9.71
C GLU A 26 -19.65 -2.94 9.30
N CYS A 27 -19.22 -3.79 10.23
CA CYS A 27 -18.32 -4.90 9.94
C CYS A 27 -18.93 -5.85 8.89
N LYS A 28 -20.22 -6.18 9.02
CA LYS A 28 -20.93 -7.02 8.06
C LYS A 28 -21.03 -6.38 6.67
N GLN A 29 -21.34 -5.08 6.59
CA GLN A 29 -21.48 -4.40 5.31
C GLN A 29 -20.16 -4.37 4.50
N TYR A 30 -19.02 -4.13 5.17
CA TYR A 30 -17.76 -3.89 4.47
C TYR A 30 -16.85 -5.12 4.35
N PHE A 31 -17.00 -6.09 5.26
CA PHE A 31 -16.15 -7.28 5.37
C PHE A 31 -16.91 -8.60 5.42
N ASP A 32 -18.25 -8.58 5.37
CA ASP A 32 -19.11 -9.77 5.43
C ASP A 32 -18.85 -10.63 6.67
N THR A 33 -18.50 -9.99 7.79
CA THR A 33 -18.09 -10.68 9.01
C THR A 33 -18.38 -9.82 10.24
N GLU A 34 -18.90 -10.43 11.30
CA GLU A 34 -19.23 -9.77 12.58
C GLU A 34 -18.13 -9.99 13.64
N CYS A 35 -17.20 -10.92 13.40
CA CYS A 35 -16.09 -11.27 14.29
C CYS A 35 -14.87 -10.35 14.07
N LEU A 36 -14.40 -9.68 15.13
CA LEU A 36 -13.25 -8.78 15.05
C LEU A 36 -11.93 -9.50 14.79
N TYR A 37 -11.79 -10.74 15.26
CA TYR A 37 -10.60 -11.54 14.99
C TYR A 37 -10.50 -11.89 13.50
N GLU A 38 -11.61 -12.34 12.90
CA GLU A 38 -11.68 -12.68 11.48
C GLU A 38 -11.49 -11.45 10.59
N LEU A 39 -11.97 -10.29 11.02
CA LEU A 39 -11.74 -9.01 10.36
C LEU A 39 -10.23 -8.69 10.22
N LEU A 40 -9.42 -9.05 11.22
CA LEU A 40 -7.96 -8.95 11.16
C LEU A 40 -7.27 -10.18 10.54
N ASN A 41 -8.02 -11.16 10.01
CA ASN A 41 -7.55 -12.48 9.57
C ASN A 41 -6.81 -13.25 10.68
N LEU A 42 -7.33 -13.18 11.90
CA LEU A 42 -6.87 -13.96 13.04
C LEU A 42 -7.93 -15.00 13.43
N SER A 43 -7.48 -16.16 13.88
CA SER A 43 -8.37 -17.14 14.51
C SER A 43 -8.58 -16.75 15.98
N LYS A 44 -9.85 -16.69 16.41
CA LYS A 44 -10.23 -16.46 17.81
C LYS A 44 -9.68 -17.55 18.73
N ASP A 45 -9.65 -18.80 18.25
CA ASP A 45 -9.19 -19.97 19.01
C ASP A 45 -7.68 -19.94 19.30
N ALA A 46 -6.91 -19.23 18.48
CA ALA A 46 -5.47 -19.12 18.62
C ALA A 46 -5.02 -18.17 19.75
N LYS A 47 -5.96 -17.51 20.47
CA LYS A 47 -5.71 -16.50 21.53
C LYS A 47 -4.52 -15.59 21.17
N PRO A 48 -4.63 -14.82 20.08
CA PRO A 48 -3.49 -14.10 19.53
C PRO A 48 -2.93 -13.09 20.54
N ASP A 49 -1.62 -13.14 20.74
CA ASP A 49 -0.90 -12.17 21.56
C ASP A 49 -0.96 -10.75 20.93
N ARG A 50 -0.75 -9.70 21.74
CA ARG A 50 -0.76 -8.29 21.30
C ARG A 50 0.16 -8.06 20.09
N THR A 51 1.29 -8.75 20.05
CA THR A 51 2.24 -8.70 18.93
C THR A 51 1.65 -9.24 17.63
N ALA A 52 0.89 -10.35 17.68
CA ALA A 52 0.20 -10.93 16.54
C ALA A 52 -0.94 -10.03 16.04
N ILE A 53 -1.73 -9.46 16.97
CA ILE A 53 -2.80 -8.50 16.68
C ILE A 53 -2.24 -7.25 15.97
N LYS A 54 -1.13 -6.70 16.49
CA LYS A 54 -0.45 -5.55 15.85
C LYS A 54 0.06 -5.89 14.45
N LYS A 55 0.66 -7.07 14.24
CA LYS A 55 1.12 -7.52 12.91
C LYS A 55 -0.03 -7.72 11.93
N ALA A 56 -1.12 -8.32 12.37
CA ALA A 56 -2.31 -8.56 11.56
C ALA A 56 -2.98 -7.24 11.13
N TYR A 57 -3.17 -6.32 12.09
CA TYR A 57 -3.67 -4.97 11.81
C TYR A 57 -2.76 -4.19 10.86
N TYR A 58 -1.44 -4.29 11.00
CA TYR A 58 -0.50 -3.66 10.06
C TYR A 58 -0.70 -4.16 8.62
N LYS A 59 -0.82 -5.48 8.43
CA LYS A 59 -1.05 -6.08 7.11
C LYS A 59 -2.40 -5.66 6.50
N ALA A 60 -3.46 -5.66 7.31
CA ALA A 60 -4.79 -5.25 6.86
C ALA A 60 -4.84 -3.75 6.54
N SER A 61 -4.23 -2.92 7.39
CA SER A 61 -4.11 -1.46 7.20
C SER A 61 -3.43 -1.12 5.87
N LEU A 62 -2.33 -1.81 5.53
CA LEU A 62 -1.64 -1.60 4.25
C LEU A 62 -2.51 -1.94 3.04
N LYS A 63 -3.44 -2.89 3.16
CA LYS A 63 -4.34 -3.29 2.06
C LYS A 63 -5.41 -2.24 1.79
N TYR A 64 -5.96 -1.63 2.84
CA TYR A 64 -7.06 -0.67 2.74
C TYR A 64 -6.64 0.79 3.00
N HIS A 65 -5.34 1.09 2.89
CA HIS A 65 -4.85 2.44 3.11
C HIS A 65 -5.31 3.40 1.98
N PRO A 66 -5.92 4.55 2.28
CA PRO A 66 -6.47 5.47 1.28
C PRO A 66 -5.42 6.16 0.41
N ASP A 67 -4.13 6.10 0.77
CA ASP A 67 -3.02 6.59 -0.07
C ASP A 67 -2.71 5.66 -1.26
N ARG A 68 -3.14 4.38 -1.20
CA ARG A 68 -2.91 3.42 -2.29
C ARG A 68 -3.95 3.53 -3.41
N VAL A 69 -4.94 4.40 -3.24
CA VAL A 69 -6.13 4.48 -4.08
C VAL A 69 -6.22 5.89 -4.65
N HIS A 70 -6.45 6.00 -5.96
CA HIS A 70 -6.48 7.28 -6.67
C HIS A 70 -7.90 7.78 -6.97
N GLY A 71 -8.91 6.91 -6.97
CA GLY A 71 -10.31 7.28 -7.19
C GLY A 71 -10.98 7.89 -5.95
N LYS A 72 -11.87 8.87 -6.14
CA LYS A 72 -12.56 9.56 -5.03
C LYS A 72 -13.49 8.61 -4.25
N ASP A 73 -14.34 7.86 -4.94
CA ASP A 73 -15.29 6.92 -4.33
C ASP A 73 -14.57 5.73 -3.69
N GLU A 74 -13.53 5.22 -4.36
CA GLU A 74 -12.69 4.15 -3.83
C GLU A 74 -11.93 4.60 -2.57
N LYS A 75 -11.51 5.87 -2.49
CA LYS A 75 -10.87 6.45 -1.32
C LYS A 75 -11.83 6.55 -0.14
N GLU A 76 -13.09 6.88 -0.37
CA GLU A 76 -14.12 6.88 0.68
C GLU A 76 -14.36 5.45 1.21
N LEU A 77 -14.49 4.46 0.32
CA LEU A 77 -14.61 3.05 0.70
C LEU A 77 -13.39 2.53 1.46
N ALA A 78 -12.18 2.85 1.00
CA ALA A 78 -10.93 2.49 1.67
C ALA A 78 -10.85 3.14 3.06
N THR A 79 -11.25 4.42 3.18
CA THR A 79 -11.28 5.14 4.46
C THR A 79 -12.24 4.47 5.44
N LYS A 80 -13.46 4.11 5.02
CA LYS A 80 -14.42 3.41 5.89
C LYS A 80 -13.92 2.03 6.32
N LYS A 81 -13.39 1.24 5.38
CA LYS A 81 -12.79 -0.07 5.68
C LYS A 81 -11.62 0.05 6.66
N PHE A 82 -10.79 1.06 6.47
CA PHE A 82 -9.66 1.34 7.36
C PHE A 82 -10.15 1.73 8.77
N GLN A 83 -11.14 2.62 8.88
CA GLN A 83 -11.72 3.02 10.16
C GLN A 83 -12.27 1.82 10.94
N ILE A 84 -12.99 0.92 10.26
CA ILE A 84 -13.52 -0.31 10.86
C ILE A 84 -12.38 -1.21 11.38
N LEU A 85 -11.30 -1.37 10.60
CA LEU A 85 -10.12 -2.12 11.04
C LEU A 85 -9.43 -1.49 12.26
N SER A 86 -9.33 -0.16 12.31
CA SER A 86 -8.77 0.55 13.45
C SER A 86 -9.63 0.39 14.71
N LYS A 87 -10.96 0.50 14.59
CA LYS A 87 -11.90 0.24 15.68
C LYS A 87 -11.70 -1.18 16.23
N ALA A 88 -11.62 -2.17 15.35
CA ALA A 88 -11.38 -3.56 15.73
C ALA A 88 -10.02 -3.76 16.42
N PHE A 89 -8.98 -3.10 15.91
CA PHE A 89 -7.66 -3.14 16.54
C PHE A 89 -7.66 -2.52 17.93
N ASP A 90 -8.31 -1.38 18.14
CA ASP A 90 -8.34 -0.70 19.44
C ASP A 90 -9.06 -1.52 20.52
N VAL A 91 -10.08 -2.29 20.14
CA VAL A 91 -10.77 -3.24 21.03
C VAL A 91 -9.88 -4.44 21.33
N LEU A 92 -9.23 -5.02 20.33
CA LEU A 92 -8.44 -6.25 20.48
C LEU A 92 -7.05 -6.02 21.10
N TYR A 93 -6.49 -4.82 20.93
CA TYR A 93 -5.15 -4.49 21.42
C TYR A 93 -5.13 -4.24 22.93
N ASP A 94 -6.18 -3.64 23.46
CA ASP A 94 -6.36 -3.42 24.89
C ASP A 94 -6.86 -4.70 25.56
N GLU A 95 -6.20 -5.12 26.64
CA GLU A 95 -6.53 -6.40 27.30
C GLU A 95 -7.89 -6.34 27.98
N GLU A 96 -8.23 -5.19 28.58
CA GLU A 96 -9.50 -5.01 29.29
C GLU A 96 -10.67 -5.00 28.30
N LYS A 97 -10.50 -4.31 27.16
CA LYS A 97 -11.53 -4.26 26.11
C LYS A 97 -11.67 -5.58 25.36
N ARG A 98 -10.56 -6.29 25.14
CA ARG A 98 -10.59 -7.63 24.54
C ARG A 98 -11.32 -8.62 25.43
N ALA A 99 -11.06 -8.60 26.74
CA ALA A 99 -11.79 -9.43 27.70
C ALA A 99 -13.29 -9.10 27.71
N ALA A 100 -13.64 -7.81 27.73
CA ALA A 100 -15.04 -7.38 27.64
C ALA A 100 -15.70 -7.82 26.32
N TYR A 101 -14.99 -7.76 25.19
CA TYR A 101 -15.47 -8.26 23.91
C TYR A 101 -15.66 -9.78 23.91
N ASP A 102 -14.72 -10.53 24.48
CA ASP A 102 -14.80 -11.99 24.56
C ASP A 102 -15.95 -12.47 25.46
N GLU A 103 -16.30 -11.71 26.51
CA GLU A 103 -17.38 -12.02 27.46
C GLU A 103 -18.76 -11.52 27.01
N MET A 104 -18.86 -10.28 26.50
CA MET A 104 -20.14 -9.62 26.22
C MET A 104 -20.50 -9.58 24.73
N GLY A 105 -19.52 -9.79 23.83
CA GLY A 105 -19.72 -9.73 22.37
C GLY A 105 -20.09 -8.34 21.83
N LEU A 106 -20.20 -7.33 22.68
CA LEU A 106 -20.67 -5.98 22.36
C LEU A 106 -19.50 -5.00 22.44
N VAL A 107 -19.35 -4.20 21.39
CA VAL A 107 -18.38 -3.10 21.33
C VAL A 107 -19.17 -1.80 21.35
N ASP A 108 -19.15 -1.10 22.48
CA ASP A 108 -19.73 0.24 22.56
C ASP A 108 -18.80 1.27 21.90
N ASN A 109 -19.40 2.16 21.13
CA ASN A 109 -18.76 2.98 20.11
C ASN A 109 -18.74 4.45 20.54
N ASP A 110 -17.76 4.86 21.34
CA ASP A 110 -17.63 6.29 21.69
C ASP A 110 -16.19 6.84 21.65
N LEU A 111 -15.15 5.98 21.59
CA LEU A 111 -13.77 6.49 21.69
C LEU A 111 -13.19 6.99 20.36
N LEU A 112 -13.61 6.45 19.21
CA LEU A 112 -13.02 6.78 17.91
C LEU A 112 -13.62 8.01 17.21
N SER A 113 -14.76 8.53 17.67
CA SER A 113 -15.38 9.73 17.09
C SER A 113 -14.49 10.99 17.20
N LYS A 114 -13.40 10.95 17.99
CA LYS A 114 -12.52 12.10 18.25
C LYS A 114 -11.20 12.10 17.46
N VAL A 115 -10.87 11.04 16.71
CA VAL A 115 -9.61 11.00 15.94
C VAL A 115 -9.85 11.62 14.56
N SER A 116 -9.92 12.96 14.51
CA SER A 116 -10.08 13.75 13.28
C SER A 116 -8.95 13.51 12.26
N ASP A 117 -7.76 13.10 12.73
CA ASP A 117 -6.61 12.78 11.89
C ASP A 117 -6.06 11.38 12.18
N TRP A 118 -6.76 10.35 11.68
CA TRP A 118 -6.35 8.95 11.82
C TRP A 118 -4.97 8.65 11.20
N MET A 119 -4.52 9.49 10.25
CA MET A 119 -3.19 9.41 9.65
C MET A 119 -2.10 9.65 10.70
N THR A 120 -2.34 10.56 11.64
CA THR A 120 -1.43 10.82 12.76
C THR A 120 -1.39 9.67 13.76
N PHE A 121 -2.53 9.02 14.01
CA PHE A 121 -2.60 7.85 14.88
C PHE A 121 -1.80 6.68 14.28
N TRP A 122 -1.99 6.37 12.99
CA TRP A 122 -1.24 5.31 12.32
C TRP A 122 0.28 5.59 12.32
N ARG A 123 0.69 6.83 12.05
CA ARG A 123 2.10 7.27 12.14
C ARG A 123 2.67 7.21 13.56
N LYS A 124 1.82 7.33 14.59
CA LYS A 124 2.22 7.19 15.99
C LYS A 124 2.39 5.71 16.39
N LEU A 125 1.51 4.84 15.89
CA LEU A 125 1.57 3.39 16.14
C LEU A 125 2.73 2.70 15.41
N PHE A 126 3.01 3.15 14.19
CA PHE A 126 4.06 2.65 13.32
C PHE A 126 5.03 3.78 13.01
N LYS A 127 6.20 3.73 13.66
CA LYS A 127 7.29 4.65 13.37
C LYS A 127 7.59 4.62 11.87
N PRO A 128 7.93 5.77 11.25
CA PRO A 128 8.38 5.77 9.87
C PRO A 128 9.59 4.85 9.74
N VAL A 129 9.62 4.06 8.68
CA VAL A 129 10.73 3.14 8.43
C VAL A 129 12.00 3.95 8.21
N GLU A 130 12.95 3.83 9.13
CA GLU A 130 14.25 4.49 9.01
C GLU A 130 15.21 3.63 8.18
N LYS A 131 16.27 4.24 7.65
CA LYS A 131 17.31 3.51 6.91
C LYS A 131 17.92 2.38 7.74
N GLN A 132 18.08 2.61 9.05
CA GLN A 132 18.60 1.63 10.00
C GLN A 132 17.65 0.43 10.18
N ASP A 133 16.34 0.65 10.16
CA ASP A 133 15.35 -0.44 10.22
C ASP A 133 15.44 -1.33 8.98
N ILE A 134 15.68 -0.72 7.81
CA ILE A 134 15.86 -1.44 6.55
C ILE A 134 17.16 -2.24 6.57
N GLU A 135 18.27 -1.64 7.01
CA GLU A 135 19.57 -2.30 7.10
C GLU A 135 19.56 -3.47 8.10
N SER A 136 18.96 -3.27 9.27
CA SER A 136 18.80 -4.34 10.27
C SER A 136 17.88 -5.45 9.78
N PHE A 137 16.83 -5.13 9.04
CA PHE A 137 15.99 -6.14 8.39
C PHE A 137 16.82 -7.00 7.41
N TYR A 138 17.60 -6.38 6.52
CA TYR A 138 18.44 -7.13 5.58
C TYR A 138 19.51 -7.96 6.28
N ALA A 139 20.14 -7.43 7.34
CA ALA A 139 21.14 -8.17 8.10
C ALA A 139 20.57 -9.46 8.75
N ASN A 140 19.31 -9.42 9.19
CA ASN A 140 18.64 -10.57 9.79
C ASN A 140 18.02 -11.51 8.76
N TYR A 141 17.56 -10.98 7.62
CA TYR A 141 16.90 -11.76 6.57
C TYR A 141 17.92 -12.54 5.73
N ILE A 142 19.04 -11.93 5.35
CA ILE A 142 20.06 -12.56 4.50
C ILE A 142 20.69 -13.75 5.24
N GLY A 143 20.59 -14.94 4.66
CA GLY A 143 21.10 -16.19 5.22
C GLY A 143 20.16 -16.86 6.23
N SER A 144 19.00 -16.27 6.52
CA SER A 144 18.01 -16.85 7.43
C SER A 144 17.24 -18.01 6.80
N GLU A 145 16.53 -18.78 7.64
CA GLU A 145 15.57 -19.78 7.16
C GLU A 145 14.38 -19.15 6.43
N GLU A 146 14.01 -17.91 6.77
CA GLU A 146 12.92 -17.18 6.11
C GLU A 146 13.26 -16.91 4.64
N GLU A 147 14.49 -16.50 4.36
CA GLU A 147 14.97 -16.31 2.98
C GLU A 147 14.95 -17.62 2.19
N ARG A 148 15.39 -18.72 2.80
CA ARG A 148 15.35 -20.05 2.18
C ARG A 148 13.90 -20.48 1.87
N TYR A 149 12.99 -20.22 2.80
CA TYR A 149 11.57 -20.50 2.62
C TYR A 149 10.95 -19.67 1.49
N ASP A 150 11.22 -18.36 1.44
CA ASP A 150 10.70 -17.47 0.41
C ASP A 150 11.26 -17.81 -0.98
N LEU A 151 12.57 -18.15 -1.07
CA LEU A 151 13.19 -18.70 -2.27
C LEU A 151 12.48 -19.97 -2.76
N LYS A 152 12.26 -20.92 -1.85
CA LYS A 152 11.56 -22.17 -2.16
C LYS A 152 10.14 -21.91 -2.66
N LYS A 153 9.41 -21.03 -1.99
CA LYS A 153 8.04 -20.65 -2.36
C LYS A 153 7.97 -20.00 -3.73
N ALA A 154 8.85 -19.02 -4.01
CA ALA A 154 8.92 -18.36 -5.30
C ALA A 154 9.33 -19.32 -6.44
N TYR A 155 10.30 -20.20 -6.16
CA TYR A 155 10.76 -21.22 -7.11
C TYR A 155 9.63 -22.19 -7.50
N LEU A 156 8.87 -22.69 -6.51
CA LEU A 156 7.74 -23.58 -6.77
C LEU A 156 6.60 -22.88 -7.51
N ALA A 157 6.33 -21.61 -7.21
CA ALA A 157 5.23 -20.85 -7.81
C ALA A 157 5.37 -20.68 -9.34
N LYS A 158 6.59 -20.47 -9.84
CA LYS A 158 6.86 -20.26 -11.28
C LYS A 158 7.86 -21.24 -11.88
N LYS A 159 7.98 -22.44 -11.30
CA LYS A 159 8.83 -23.52 -11.82
C LYS A 159 10.28 -23.10 -12.10
N GLY A 160 10.85 -22.30 -11.20
CA GLY A 160 12.25 -21.87 -11.28
C GLY A 160 12.53 -20.70 -12.23
N ASP A 161 11.54 -19.86 -12.52
CA ASP A 161 11.75 -18.62 -13.27
C ASP A 161 12.54 -17.60 -12.44
N MET A 162 13.79 -17.35 -12.82
CA MET A 162 14.67 -16.39 -12.13
C MET A 162 14.18 -14.95 -12.24
N ASP A 163 13.50 -14.57 -13.32
CA ASP A 163 12.95 -13.21 -13.45
C ASP A 163 11.91 -12.96 -12.34
N TYR A 164 11.03 -13.95 -12.10
CA TYR A 164 10.01 -13.89 -11.05
C TYR A 164 10.60 -13.99 -9.65
N ILE A 165 11.55 -14.89 -9.43
CA ILE A 165 12.23 -15.05 -8.13
C ILE A 165 12.91 -13.73 -7.75
N VAL A 166 13.58 -13.09 -8.71
CA VAL A 166 14.29 -11.83 -8.50
C VAL A 166 13.33 -10.69 -8.17
N GLU A 167 12.17 -10.63 -8.81
CA GLU A 167 11.17 -9.59 -8.57
C GLU A 167 10.38 -9.81 -7.27
N THR A 168 10.17 -11.07 -6.88
CA THR A 168 9.34 -11.43 -5.73
C THR A 168 10.09 -11.31 -4.41
N ILE A 169 11.40 -11.57 -4.41
CA ILE A 169 12.20 -11.63 -3.18
C ILE A 169 12.80 -10.27 -2.89
N CYS A 170 12.61 -9.80 -1.66
CA CYS A 170 13.12 -8.51 -1.21
C CYS A 170 14.65 -8.50 -1.19
N GLY A 171 15.25 -7.36 -1.54
CA GLY A 171 16.69 -7.14 -1.36
C GLY A 171 17.58 -7.41 -2.55
N ILE A 172 17.05 -7.53 -3.77
CA ILE A 172 17.93 -7.63 -4.95
C ILE A 172 18.17 -6.23 -5.50
N SER A 173 19.29 -5.66 -5.08
CA SER A 173 19.80 -4.39 -5.60
C SER A 173 21.04 -4.59 -6.47
N SER A 174 21.71 -5.75 -6.34
CA SER A 174 22.98 -6.04 -7.01
C SER A 174 22.95 -7.32 -7.86
N PRO A 175 23.60 -7.33 -9.04
CA PRO A 175 23.88 -8.55 -9.81
C PRO A 175 24.59 -9.67 -9.03
N GLU A 176 25.29 -9.32 -7.94
CA GLU A 176 26.01 -10.26 -7.08
C GLU A 176 25.04 -11.13 -6.26
N GLU A 177 23.92 -10.55 -5.83
CA GLU A 177 22.91 -11.24 -5.01
C GLU A 177 22.15 -12.32 -5.80
N GLU A 178 21.95 -12.11 -7.11
CA GLU A 178 21.37 -13.14 -8.01
C GLU A 178 22.23 -14.42 -8.04
N SER A 179 23.56 -14.27 -7.95
CA SER A 179 24.48 -15.41 -7.96
C SER A 179 24.35 -16.23 -6.68
N ARG A 180 24.23 -15.56 -5.52
CA ARG A 180 23.99 -16.21 -4.22
C ARG A 180 22.67 -16.98 -4.19
N TYR A 181 21.59 -16.41 -4.71
CA TYR A 181 20.30 -17.11 -4.82
C TYR A 181 20.40 -18.35 -5.70
N ARG A 182 21.16 -18.28 -6.79
CA ARG A 182 21.40 -19.43 -7.65
C ARG A 182 22.15 -20.53 -6.91
N GLU A 183 23.15 -20.19 -6.11
CA GLU A 183 23.90 -21.14 -5.27
C GLU A 183 23.00 -21.82 -4.24
N ILE A 184 22.18 -21.06 -3.51
CA ILE A 184 21.22 -21.59 -2.53
C ILE A 184 20.23 -22.55 -3.19
N LEU A 185 19.66 -22.17 -4.35
CA LEU A 185 18.74 -23.03 -5.08
C LEU A 185 19.41 -24.30 -5.61
N LEU A 186 20.67 -24.21 -6.06
CA LEU A 186 21.45 -25.39 -6.48
C LEU A 186 21.73 -26.33 -5.29
N GLU A 187 22.00 -25.78 -4.11
CA GLU A 187 22.16 -26.54 -2.86
C GLU A 187 20.85 -27.28 -2.51
N MET A 188 19.70 -26.60 -2.58
CA MET A 188 18.39 -27.21 -2.34
C MET A 188 18.05 -28.32 -3.34
N ILE A 189 18.42 -28.15 -4.61
CA ILE A 189 18.26 -29.19 -5.63
C ILE A 189 19.17 -30.39 -5.33
N LYS A 190 20.41 -30.14 -4.90
CA LYS A 190 21.36 -31.19 -4.50
C LYS A 190 20.85 -32.00 -3.31
N ASN A 191 20.25 -31.32 -2.32
CA ASN A 191 19.63 -31.93 -1.15
C ASN A 191 18.26 -32.59 -1.45
N ARG A 192 17.76 -32.50 -2.70
CA ARG A 192 16.46 -33.01 -3.16
C ARG A 192 15.25 -32.38 -2.44
N GLU A 193 15.39 -31.18 -1.90
CA GLU A 193 14.30 -30.44 -1.26
C GLU A 193 13.34 -29.81 -2.28
N ILE A 194 13.85 -29.55 -3.50
CA ILE A 194 13.14 -28.87 -4.59
C ILE A 194 13.45 -29.60 -5.91
N PRO A 195 12.46 -29.80 -6.80
CA PRO A 195 12.69 -30.42 -8.11
C PRO A 195 13.51 -29.52 -9.04
N ALA A 196 14.39 -30.13 -9.84
CA ALA A 196 15.15 -29.41 -10.86
C ALA A 196 14.26 -29.11 -12.09
N TYR A 197 13.84 -27.86 -12.25
CA TYR A 197 13.10 -27.43 -13.44
C TYR A 197 14.04 -27.01 -14.58
N LYS A 198 13.67 -27.40 -15.81
CA LYS A 198 14.41 -27.05 -17.04
C LYS A 198 14.60 -25.55 -17.21
N GLN A 199 13.60 -24.76 -16.81
CA GLN A 199 13.61 -23.31 -16.91
C GLN A 199 14.72 -22.66 -16.06
N PHE A 200 15.09 -23.27 -14.94
CA PHE A 200 16.18 -22.83 -14.08
C PHE A 200 17.54 -23.39 -14.53
N THR A 201 17.60 -24.68 -14.87
CA THR A 201 18.85 -25.35 -15.23
C THR A 201 19.38 -24.92 -16.61
N GLN A 202 18.49 -24.69 -17.57
CA GLN A 202 18.80 -24.33 -18.96
C GLN A 202 18.33 -22.91 -19.26
N GLU A 203 18.64 -21.99 -18.37
CA GLU A 203 18.31 -20.58 -18.58
C GLU A 203 19.14 -19.98 -19.73
N ASP A 204 18.49 -19.20 -20.60
CA ASP A 204 19.16 -18.43 -21.65
C ASP A 204 20.09 -17.36 -21.03
N PRO A 205 21.40 -17.38 -21.31
CA PRO A 205 22.35 -16.38 -20.78
C PRO A 205 21.97 -14.93 -21.13
N ASN A 206 21.22 -14.72 -22.23
CA ASN A 206 20.72 -13.39 -22.59
C ASN A 206 19.69 -12.85 -21.61
N LYS A 207 18.88 -13.70 -20.96
CA LYS A 207 17.92 -13.26 -19.93
C LYS A 207 18.67 -12.73 -18.70
N LYS A 208 19.68 -13.48 -18.24
CA LYS A 208 20.58 -13.04 -17.18
C LYS A 208 21.30 -11.73 -17.53
N MET A 209 21.82 -11.62 -18.76
CA MET A 209 22.45 -10.38 -19.22
C MET A 209 21.47 -9.20 -19.24
N LYS A 210 20.21 -9.41 -19.65
CA LYS A 210 19.18 -8.36 -19.64
C LYS A 210 18.84 -7.90 -18.22
N ARG A 211 18.69 -8.82 -17.26
CA ARG A 211 18.46 -8.49 -15.85
C ARG A 211 19.61 -7.66 -15.27
N THR A 212 20.84 -8.12 -15.45
CA THR A 212 22.03 -7.41 -14.94
C THR A 212 22.19 -6.02 -15.57
N ASN A 213 21.91 -5.88 -16.87
CA ASN A 213 21.93 -4.57 -17.54
C ASN A 213 20.80 -3.65 -17.07
N ARG A 214 19.61 -4.18 -16.77
CA ARG A 214 18.50 -3.41 -16.16
C ARG A 214 18.91 -2.90 -14.78
N ALA A 215 19.42 -3.76 -13.90
CA ALA A 215 19.89 -3.37 -12.57
C ALA A 215 20.98 -2.29 -12.64
N LYS A 216 21.97 -2.45 -13.54
CA LYS A 216 23.01 -1.43 -13.77
C LYS A 216 22.43 -0.09 -14.23
N ARG A 217 21.45 -0.11 -15.15
CA ARG A 217 20.78 1.11 -15.64
C ARG A 217 19.97 1.78 -14.53
N GLU A 218 19.25 1.02 -13.71
CA GLU A 218 18.49 1.52 -12.57
C GLU A 218 19.41 2.12 -11.51
N ALA A 219 20.51 1.46 -11.16
CA ALA A 219 21.53 1.98 -10.24
C ALA A 219 22.18 3.27 -10.77
N GLN A 220 22.49 3.34 -12.07
CA GLN A 220 23.00 4.57 -12.69
C GLN A 220 21.97 5.71 -12.68
N ARG A 221 20.69 5.40 -12.92
CA ARG A 221 19.59 6.39 -12.82
C ARG A 221 19.46 6.91 -11.40
N PHE A 222 19.49 6.02 -10.41
CA PHE A 222 19.44 6.40 -9.00
C PHE A 222 20.61 7.31 -8.62
N LYS A 223 21.85 6.94 -8.98
CA LYS A 223 23.03 7.79 -8.74
C LYS A 223 22.87 9.19 -9.34
N LYS A 224 22.50 9.27 -10.63
CA LYS A 224 22.26 10.56 -11.30
C LYS A 224 21.14 11.38 -10.65
N GLU A 225 20.09 10.73 -10.16
CA GLU A 225 18.98 11.43 -9.50
C GLU A 225 19.39 11.89 -8.09
N SER A 226 20.17 11.10 -7.36
CA SER A 226 20.73 11.49 -6.06
C SER A 226 21.69 12.67 -6.17
N GLU A 227 22.50 12.72 -7.23
CA GLU A 227 23.38 13.87 -7.53
C GLU A 227 22.61 15.14 -7.86
N LYS A 228 21.47 15.02 -8.54
CA LYS A 228 20.58 16.15 -8.85
C LYS A 228 19.83 16.69 -7.63
N CYS A 229 19.59 15.85 -6.62
CA CYS A 229 18.82 16.20 -5.43
C CYS A 229 19.57 15.85 -4.14
N PRO A 230 20.59 16.66 -3.74
CA PRO A 230 21.39 16.39 -2.55
C PRO A 230 20.62 16.63 -1.23
N SER A 231 19.62 17.51 -1.25
CA SER A 231 18.90 17.93 -0.04
C SER A 231 17.87 16.91 0.45
N GLY A 232 17.51 15.91 -0.37
CA GLY A 232 16.49 14.91 -0.03
C GLY A 232 15.06 15.46 0.12
N ASP A 233 14.85 16.77 -0.02
CA ASP A 233 13.53 17.40 0.11
C ASP A 233 12.74 17.34 -1.20
N LEU A 234 11.89 16.32 -1.28
CA LEU A 234 10.99 16.06 -2.41
C LEU A 234 10.06 17.25 -2.69
N PHE A 235 9.61 17.99 -1.68
CA PHE A 235 8.67 19.08 -1.86
C PHE A 235 9.32 20.28 -2.56
N ALA A 236 10.55 20.63 -2.16
CA ALA A 236 11.32 21.67 -2.83
C ALA A 236 11.56 21.34 -4.32
N GLU A 237 11.79 20.08 -4.65
CA GLU A 237 12.02 19.66 -6.04
C GLU A 237 10.73 19.65 -6.87
N ILE A 238 9.60 19.24 -6.32
CA ILE A 238 8.29 19.36 -6.98
C ILE A 238 7.99 20.83 -7.30
N ALA A 239 8.27 21.74 -6.36
CA ALA A 239 8.12 23.18 -6.56
C ALA A 239 9.04 23.71 -7.66
N LYS A 240 10.33 23.32 -7.67
CA LYS A 240 11.28 23.68 -8.73
C LYS A 240 10.83 23.19 -10.11
N ARG A 241 10.30 21.97 -10.21
CA ARG A 241 9.78 21.40 -11.46
C ARG A 241 8.51 22.11 -11.93
N ALA A 242 7.62 22.49 -11.01
CA ALA A 242 6.45 23.31 -11.32
C ALA A 242 6.87 24.68 -11.87
N GLU A 243 7.86 25.32 -11.25
CA GLU A 243 8.39 26.60 -11.68
C GLU A 243 9.10 26.53 -13.04
N LYS A 244 9.86 25.46 -13.29
CA LYS A 244 10.47 25.23 -14.60
C LYS A 244 9.42 25.05 -15.69
N ARG A 245 8.37 24.24 -15.46
CA ARG A 245 7.25 24.11 -16.41
C ARG A 245 6.54 25.44 -16.67
N ARG A 246 6.40 26.27 -15.64
CA ARG A 246 5.84 27.63 -15.76
C ARG A 246 6.70 28.49 -16.69
N LYS A 247 8.02 28.54 -16.45
CA LYS A 247 8.97 29.29 -17.29
C LYS A 247 9.05 28.78 -18.72
N ASP A 248 9.06 27.47 -18.92
CA ASP A 248 9.06 26.86 -20.26
C ASP A 248 7.75 27.19 -21.00
N GLY A 249 6.62 27.25 -20.28
CA GLY A 249 5.34 27.74 -20.79
C GLY A 249 5.36 29.22 -21.16
N GLU A 250 5.91 30.08 -20.31
CA GLU A 250 6.09 31.51 -20.62
C GLU A 250 6.97 31.73 -21.84
N ALA A 251 8.12 31.05 -21.91
CA ALA A 251 9.02 31.12 -23.06
C ALA A 251 8.35 30.62 -24.36
N PHE A 252 7.46 29.62 -24.26
CA PHE A 252 6.66 29.17 -25.39
C PHE A 252 5.62 30.22 -25.83
N LEU A 253 4.92 30.85 -24.88
CA LEU A 253 3.97 31.94 -25.15
C LEU A 253 4.67 33.16 -25.76
N ASP A 254 5.87 33.50 -25.29
CA ASP A 254 6.68 34.59 -25.85
C ASP A 254 7.09 34.32 -27.30
N ARG A 255 7.49 33.08 -27.61
CA ARG A 255 7.79 32.66 -29.00
C ARG A 255 6.56 32.76 -29.90
N LEU A 256 5.39 32.36 -29.39
CA LEU A 256 4.13 32.50 -30.12
C LEU A 256 3.79 33.97 -30.37
N ALA A 257 3.87 34.81 -29.33
CA ALA A 257 3.61 36.25 -29.42
C ALA A 257 4.54 36.95 -30.41
N ALA A 258 5.80 36.54 -30.50
CA ALA A 258 6.77 37.05 -31.47
C ALA A 258 6.45 36.62 -32.92
N SER A 259 5.82 35.46 -33.11
CA SER A 259 5.42 34.95 -34.44
C SER A 259 4.12 35.55 -34.96
N CYS A 260 3.28 36.11 -34.09
CA CYS A 260 2.01 36.72 -34.48
C CYS A 260 2.25 38.05 -35.23
N PRO A 261 1.68 38.25 -36.44
CA PRO A 261 1.82 39.51 -37.16
C PRO A 261 1.15 40.66 -36.39
N LYS A 262 1.89 41.74 -36.16
CA LYS A 262 1.36 42.94 -35.49
C LYS A 262 0.22 43.55 -36.33
N VAL A 263 -1.01 43.47 -35.84
CA VAL A 263 -2.15 44.16 -36.46
C VAL A 263 -1.90 45.67 -36.36
N THR A 264 -1.57 46.30 -37.48
CA THR A 264 -1.46 47.75 -37.56
C THR A 264 -2.87 48.36 -37.44
N LYS A 265 -3.16 48.99 -36.30
CA LYS A 265 -4.39 49.79 -36.14
C LYS A 265 -4.29 50.99 -37.09
N LYS A 266 -4.93 50.91 -38.27
CA LYS A 266 -5.22 52.10 -39.08
C LYS A 266 -6.11 53.02 -38.25
N SER A 267 -5.57 54.17 -37.85
CA SER A 267 -6.32 55.25 -37.24
C SER A 267 -7.37 55.75 -38.24
N ARG A 268 -8.65 55.58 -37.90
CA ARG A 268 -9.77 56.20 -38.62
C ARG A 268 -9.69 57.72 -38.37
N LYS A 269 -9.30 58.49 -39.38
CA LYS A 269 -9.51 59.95 -39.42
C LYS A 269 -11.02 60.19 -39.30
N LYS A 270 -11.46 60.85 -38.23
CA LYS A 270 -12.82 61.42 -38.15
C LYS A 270 -12.87 62.62 -39.09
N ASN A 271 -13.81 62.58 -40.04
CA ASN A 271 -14.25 63.74 -40.80
C ASN A 271 -14.97 64.73 -39.88
#